data_AF-A0A2G6PMW7-F1
#
_entry.id   AF-A0A2G6PMW7-F1
#
_cell.length_a   1.000
_cell.length_b   1.000
_cell.length_c   1.000
_cell.angle_alpha   90.00
_cell.angle_beta   90.00
_cell.angle_gamma   90.00
#
_symmetry.space_group_name_H-M   'P 1'
#
loop_
_entity.id
_entity.type
_entity.pdbx_description
1 polymer ?
#
loop_
_entity_poly.entity_id
_entity_poly.type
_entity_poly.pdbx_seq_one_letter_code
_entity_poly.pdbx_strand_id
1 'polypeptide(L)'
;MKKFIFFSAIALLIFATMSCEKDEQNNEKQKALVADTYRAKGYVLFIAGACRGNGVYIEVVSPKPIGKEGHARYYSSGEKRWNEVHYKNAILVPHFYKVNLPFELSKEGTFLDFEYREYKDPADWHFFESSSFCTMDQIPSPATTCIITKIISHKSPKE
;
A
#
# COMPACT_ATOMS: atom_id res chain seq x y z
N MET A 1 -70.69 -40.73 -15.08
CA MET A 1 -70.06 -40.68 -13.74
C MET A 1 -68.56 -40.44 -13.93
N LYS A 2 -68.07 -39.22 -13.70
CA LYS A 2 -67.12 -38.86 -12.62
C LYS A 2 -65.93 -39.85 -12.47
N LYS A 3 -64.74 -39.51 -12.96
CA LYS A 3 -63.56 -39.07 -12.17
C LYS A 3 -62.26 -38.97 -13.02
N PHE A 4 -61.58 -37.84 -12.82
CA PHE A 4 -60.21 -37.51 -13.20
C PHE A 4 -59.19 -38.52 -12.67
N ILE A 5 -58.05 -38.70 -13.36
CA ILE A 5 -56.72 -38.71 -12.73
C ILE A 5 -55.69 -38.04 -13.68
N PHE A 6 -55.12 -36.94 -13.18
CA PHE A 6 -53.99 -36.17 -13.66
C PHE A 6 -52.70 -37.00 -13.63
N PHE A 7 -51.94 -37.11 -14.71
CA PHE A 7 -50.50 -37.44 -14.64
C PHE A 7 -49.75 -36.94 -15.89
N SER A 8 -49.26 -35.70 -15.86
CA SER A 8 -48.01 -35.30 -16.55
C SER A 8 -47.71 -33.84 -16.20
N ALA A 9 -47.24 -33.60 -14.98
CA ALA A 9 -46.66 -32.32 -14.58
C ALA A 9 -45.69 -32.55 -13.42
N ILE A 10 -44.70 -33.41 -13.62
CA ILE A 10 -43.51 -33.48 -12.76
C ILE A 10 -42.31 -33.52 -13.70
N ALA A 11 -42.11 -32.41 -14.41
CA ALA A 11 -40.85 -32.09 -15.05
C ALA A 11 -40.50 -30.68 -14.59
N LEU A 12 -39.24 -30.49 -14.18
CA LEU A 12 -38.65 -29.27 -13.64
C LEU A 12 -39.12 -28.86 -12.24
N LEU A 13 -38.47 -29.38 -11.20
CA LEU A 13 -38.35 -28.64 -9.92
C LEU A 13 -37.25 -29.22 -9.02
N ILE A 14 -36.06 -29.50 -9.56
CA ILE A 14 -34.88 -29.77 -8.72
C ILE A 14 -33.63 -29.27 -9.44
N PHE A 15 -33.37 -27.96 -9.45
CA PHE A 15 -32.03 -27.36 -9.61
C PHE A 15 -32.13 -25.85 -9.33
N ALA A 16 -32.45 -25.45 -8.09
CA ALA A 16 -32.46 -24.04 -7.72
C ALA A 16 -32.16 -23.77 -6.24
N THR A 17 -31.37 -24.62 -5.57
CA THR A 17 -31.01 -24.39 -4.14
C THR A 17 -29.56 -24.75 -3.81
N MET A 18 -28.62 -24.53 -4.73
CA MET A 18 -27.18 -24.59 -4.42
C MET A 18 -26.40 -23.53 -5.21
N SER A 19 -26.78 -22.27 -5.09
CA SER A 19 -25.93 -21.17 -5.58
C SER A 19 -26.33 -19.84 -4.92
N CYS A 20 -26.10 -19.70 -3.61
CA CYS A 20 -26.17 -18.38 -2.98
C CYS A 20 -25.37 -18.25 -1.67
N GLU A 21 -24.76 -19.30 -1.11
CA GLU A 21 -23.94 -19.14 0.12
C GLU A 21 -22.46 -18.80 -0.18
N LYS A 22 -21.98 -19.05 -1.40
CA LYS A 22 -20.56 -18.83 -1.73
C LYS A 22 -20.25 -17.39 -2.16
N ASP A 23 -21.27 -16.67 -2.60
CA ASP A 23 -21.12 -15.29 -3.07
C ASP A 23 -21.16 -14.28 -1.92
N GLU A 24 -21.98 -14.49 -0.88
CA GLU A 24 -22.02 -13.58 0.28
C GLU A 24 -20.73 -13.61 1.11
N GLN A 25 -20.14 -14.78 1.36
CA GLN A 25 -18.86 -14.88 2.07
C GLN A 25 -17.69 -14.28 1.29
N ASN A 26 -17.70 -14.39 -0.05
CA ASN A 26 -16.71 -13.72 -0.91
C ASN A 26 -16.94 -12.21 -0.94
N ASN A 27 -18.18 -11.76 -0.91
CA ASN A 27 -18.54 -10.34 -0.90
C ASN A 27 -18.22 -9.70 0.46
N GLU A 28 -18.44 -10.39 1.58
CA GLU A 28 -17.99 -9.94 2.92
C GLU A 28 -16.47 -9.97 3.07
N LYS A 29 -15.77 -10.98 2.54
CA LYS A 29 -14.30 -10.98 2.50
C LYS A 29 -13.74 -9.90 1.57
N GLN A 30 -14.37 -9.64 0.42
CA GLN A 30 -13.99 -8.53 -0.45
C GLN A 30 -14.30 -7.17 0.17
N LYS A 31 -15.40 -7.05 0.92
CA LYS A 31 -15.77 -5.83 1.64
C LYS A 31 -14.90 -5.60 2.88
N ALA A 32 -14.44 -6.66 3.54
CA ALA A 32 -13.44 -6.61 4.61
C ALA A 32 -12.00 -6.38 4.09
N LEU A 33 -11.75 -6.68 2.81
CA LEU A 33 -10.49 -6.34 2.10
C LEU A 33 -10.59 -5.00 1.34
N VAL A 34 -11.67 -4.23 1.49
CA VAL A 34 -11.59 -2.77 1.28
C VAL A 34 -11.00 -2.20 2.57
N ALA A 35 -9.70 -2.41 2.75
CA ALA A 35 -8.95 -1.70 3.78
C ALA A 35 -9.25 -0.22 3.63
N ASP A 36 -9.56 0.49 4.72
CA ASP A 36 -9.82 1.93 4.68
C ASP A 36 -8.71 2.62 3.87
N THR A 37 -9.07 3.12 2.69
CA THR A 37 -8.14 3.84 1.82
C THR A 37 -8.27 5.32 2.10
N TYR A 38 -7.13 5.91 2.43
CA TYR A 38 -6.98 7.34 2.71
C TYR A 38 -6.25 7.98 1.53
N ARG A 39 -6.34 9.32 1.42
CA ARG A 39 -5.64 10.07 0.38
C ARG A 39 -4.64 11.03 1.00
N ALA A 40 -3.45 11.12 0.40
CA ALA A 40 -2.40 12.04 0.83
C ALA A 40 -1.64 12.61 -0.37
N LYS A 41 -0.93 13.70 -0.11
CA LYS A 41 -0.02 14.37 -1.02
C LYS A 41 1.31 14.58 -0.34
N GLY A 42 2.41 14.36 -1.05
CA GLY A 42 3.73 14.47 -0.46
C GLY A 42 4.87 14.49 -1.47
N TYR A 43 6.07 14.71 -0.96
CA TYR A 43 7.30 14.65 -1.74
C TYR A 43 8.12 13.45 -1.32
N VAL A 44 8.64 12.72 -2.30
CA VAL A 44 9.64 11.69 -2.05
C VAL A 44 10.90 12.37 -1.52
N LEU A 45 11.32 11.99 -0.31
CA LEU A 45 12.55 12.47 0.30
C LEU A 45 13.73 11.66 -0.20
N PHE A 46 13.69 10.35 0.00
CA PHE A 46 14.76 9.45 -0.42
C PHE A 46 14.26 8.00 -0.42
N ILE A 47 15.01 7.16 -1.11
CA ILE A 47 14.86 5.70 -1.05
C ILE A 47 15.80 5.19 0.05
N ALA A 48 15.26 4.52 1.05
CA ALA A 48 16.07 3.84 2.05
C ALA A 48 16.73 2.62 1.41
N GLY A 49 18.06 2.56 1.49
CA GLY A 49 18.84 1.48 0.90
C GLY A 49 18.75 0.16 1.67
N ALA A 50 19.45 -0.86 1.16
CA ALA A 50 19.37 -2.24 1.62
C ALA A 50 19.52 -2.40 3.14
N CYS A 51 20.25 -1.56 3.86
CA CYS A 51 20.41 -1.72 5.30
C CYS A 51 19.31 -1.06 6.18
N ARG A 52 18.29 -0.42 5.61
CA ARG A 52 17.57 0.66 6.33
C ARG A 52 16.05 0.58 6.30
N GLY A 53 15.51 -0.64 6.26
CA GLY A 53 14.09 -0.87 5.99
C GLY A 53 13.81 -0.52 4.53
N ASN A 54 13.52 -1.54 3.73
CA ASN A 54 13.44 -1.38 2.29
C ASN A 54 12.17 -0.58 1.94
N GLY A 55 12.33 0.71 1.67
CA GLY A 55 11.20 1.59 1.44
C GLY A 55 11.55 2.98 0.94
N VAL A 56 10.50 3.76 0.71
CA VAL A 56 10.55 5.14 0.24
C VAL A 56 10.04 6.02 1.37
N TYR A 57 10.84 7.02 1.75
CA TYR A 57 10.41 8.05 2.69
C TYR A 57 9.71 9.17 1.93
N ILE A 58 8.51 9.54 2.40
CA ILE A 58 7.70 10.59 1.79
C ILE A 58 7.33 11.61 2.86
N GLU A 59 7.70 12.88 2.66
CA GLU A 59 7.22 14.00 3.48
C GLU A 59 5.80 14.34 3.03
N VAL A 60 4.83 14.10 3.91
CA VAL A 60 3.42 14.34 3.61
C VAL A 60 3.10 15.81 3.84
N VAL A 61 2.62 16.49 2.81
CA VAL A 61 2.19 17.89 2.88
C VAL A 61 0.72 18.04 3.21
N SER A 62 -0.10 17.02 2.89
CA SER A 62 -1.54 17.00 3.19
C SER A 62 -2.08 15.56 3.18
N PRO A 63 -2.94 15.14 4.13
CA PRO A 63 -3.27 15.87 5.37
C PRO A 63 -2.06 15.89 6.32
N LYS A 64 -2.04 16.87 7.23
CA LYS A 64 -1.10 16.90 8.36
C LYS A 64 -1.86 16.60 9.66
N PRO A 65 -1.31 15.84 10.62
CA PRO A 65 -0.15 14.94 10.54
C PRO A 65 -0.57 13.46 10.40
N ILE A 66 0.09 12.72 9.51
CA ILE A 66 -0.04 11.24 9.41
C ILE A 66 1.31 10.53 9.59
N GLY A 67 2.39 11.26 9.40
CA GLY A 67 3.77 10.81 9.57
C GLY A 67 4.36 11.21 10.92
N LYS A 68 5.68 11.04 11.04
CA LYS A 68 6.47 11.44 12.21
C LYS A 68 7.55 12.44 11.83
N GLU A 69 7.92 13.27 12.80
CA GLU A 69 9.11 14.10 12.72
C GLU A 69 10.36 13.26 12.99
N GLY A 70 11.46 13.60 12.33
CA GLY A 70 12.73 12.91 12.51
C GLY A 70 13.81 13.42 11.58
N HIS A 71 14.89 12.66 11.52
CA HIS A 71 16.00 12.90 10.62
C HIS A 71 16.52 11.57 10.07
N ALA A 72 17.18 11.64 8.92
CA ALA A 72 17.84 10.50 8.32
C ALA A 72 19.10 10.94 7.59
N ARG A 73 20.14 10.12 7.70
CA ARG A 73 21.28 10.15 6.78
C ARG A 73 21.04 9.15 5.67
N TYR A 74 21.23 9.51 4.41
CA TYR A 74 21.04 8.61 3.27
C TYR A 74 22.10 8.88 2.22
N TYR A 75 22.38 7.88 1.38
CA TYR A 75 23.28 8.06 0.25
C TYR A 75 22.44 8.41 -0.98
N SER A 76 22.58 9.63 -1.50
CA SER A 76 21.91 10.02 -2.74
C SER A 76 22.73 9.51 -3.92
N SER A 77 22.14 8.61 -4.72
CA SER A 77 22.83 8.07 -5.90
C SER A 77 23.06 9.14 -6.98
N GLY A 78 22.21 10.16 -7.05
CA GLY A 78 22.36 11.26 -8.01
C GLY A 78 23.57 12.13 -7.68
N GLU A 79 23.68 12.53 -6.42
CA GLU A 79 24.77 13.40 -5.94
C GLU A 79 26.04 12.64 -5.56
N LYS A 80 25.99 11.30 -5.51
CA LYS A 80 27.08 10.40 -5.12
C LYS A 80 27.71 10.79 -3.78
N ARG A 81 26.89 11.21 -2.82
CA ARG A 81 27.34 11.60 -1.48
C ARG A 81 26.31 11.24 -0.41
N TRP A 82 26.78 11.24 0.83
CA TRP A 82 25.90 11.16 1.99
C TRP A 82 25.22 12.51 2.22
N ASN A 83 23.90 12.48 2.29
CA ASN A 83 23.04 13.59 2.62
C ASN A 83 22.36 13.36 3.97
N GLU A 84 21.91 14.46 4.56
CA GLU A 84 21.11 14.46 5.78
C GLU A 84 19.83 15.24 5.51
N VAL A 85 18.71 14.69 5.97
CA VAL A 85 17.40 15.30 5.81
C VAL A 85 16.68 15.31 7.15
N HIS A 86 16.08 16.45 7.47
CA HIS A 86 15.12 16.59 8.55
C HIS A 86 13.73 16.66 7.94
N TYR A 87 12.80 15.91 8.52
CA TYR A 87 11.43 15.82 8.05
C TYR A 87 10.47 15.99 9.22
N LYS A 88 9.29 16.55 8.97
CA LYS A 88 8.32 16.89 10.02
C LYS A 88 7.10 15.98 10.00
N ASN A 89 6.81 15.35 8.88
CA ASN A 89 5.62 14.54 8.70
C ASN A 89 5.89 13.40 7.70
N ALA A 90 6.96 12.64 7.94
CA ALA A 90 7.36 11.58 7.02
C ALA A 90 6.62 10.28 7.30
N ILE A 91 6.24 9.61 6.22
CA ILE A 91 5.82 8.21 6.21
C ILE A 91 6.87 7.34 5.53
N LEU A 92 6.96 6.09 5.95
CA LEU A 92 7.72 5.04 5.28
C LEU A 92 6.73 4.15 4.52
N VAL A 93 6.97 3.99 3.22
CA VAL A 93 6.18 3.08 2.37
C VAL A 93 7.10 2.05 1.73
N PRO A 94 6.61 0.89 1.28
CA PRO A 94 7.45 -0.08 0.57
C PRO A 94 8.09 0.54 -0.66
N HIS A 95 9.14 -0.09 -1.17
CA HIS A 95 9.57 0.25 -2.53
C HIS A 95 8.43 0.05 -3.50
N PHE A 96 8.30 0.97 -4.45
CA PHE A 96 7.20 0.99 -5.39
C PHE A 96 7.10 -0.31 -6.19
N TYR A 97 8.25 -0.89 -6.59
CA TYR A 97 8.28 -2.18 -7.29
C TYR A 97 7.73 -3.36 -6.45
N LYS A 98 7.78 -3.29 -5.12
CA LYS A 98 7.23 -4.34 -4.23
C LYS A 98 5.71 -4.27 -4.13
N VAL A 99 5.10 -3.14 -4.48
CA VAL A 99 3.65 -2.89 -4.46
C VAL A 99 3.09 -2.59 -5.84
N ASN A 100 3.77 -3.06 -6.89
CA ASN A 100 3.36 -2.90 -8.30
C ASN A 100 3.14 -1.44 -8.74
N LEU A 101 3.95 -0.52 -8.22
CA LEU A 101 4.01 0.88 -8.61
C LEU A 101 5.29 1.17 -9.43
N PRO A 102 5.27 2.14 -10.37
CA PRO A 102 6.44 2.46 -11.19
C PRO A 102 7.62 2.96 -10.35
N PHE A 103 8.80 2.34 -10.51
CA PHE A 103 9.98 2.66 -9.72
C PHE A 103 10.46 4.10 -9.91
N GLU A 104 10.30 4.67 -11.11
CA GLU A 104 10.74 6.02 -11.47
C GLU A 104 10.08 7.09 -10.61
N LEU A 105 8.88 6.82 -10.08
CA LEU A 105 8.15 7.72 -9.20
C LEU A 105 8.72 7.79 -7.78
N SER A 106 9.66 6.90 -7.43
CA SER A 106 10.39 6.93 -6.17
C SER A 106 11.65 7.81 -6.21
N LYS A 107 11.85 8.58 -7.28
CA LYS A 107 12.95 9.55 -7.39
C LYS A 107 12.77 10.67 -6.37
N GLU A 108 13.85 11.00 -5.65
CA GLU A 108 13.95 12.14 -4.73
C GLU A 108 13.42 13.43 -5.37
N GLY A 109 12.57 14.17 -4.64
CA GLY A 109 11.91 15.40 -5.08
C GLY A 109 10.60 15.20 -5.86
N THR A 110 10.22 13.95 -6.19
CA THR A 110 8.96 13.69 -6.92
C THR A 110 7.77 14.02 -6.02
N PHE A 111 6.85 14.83 -6.52
CA PHE A 111 5.57 15.10 -5.87
C PHE A 111 4.55 14.04 -6.24
N LEU A 112 3.81 13.53 -5.26
CA LEU A 112 2.81 12.47 -5.41
C LEU A 112 1.48 12.91 -4.80
N ASP A 113 0.38 12.63 -5.49
CA ASP A 113 -0.98 12.53 -4.96
C ASP A 113 -1.38 11.07 -5.00
N PHE A 114 -1.69 10.46 -3.85
CA PHE A 114 -1.77 9.01 -3.72
C PHE A 114 -2.83 8.57 -2.71
N GLU A 115 -3.35 7.36 -2.94
CA GLU A 115 -4.15 6.63 -1.96
C GLU A 115 -3.24 5.67 -1.18
N TYR A 116 -3.51 5.52 0.10
CA TYR A 116 -2.76 4.64 0.99
C TYR A 116 -3.68 3.95 1.99
N ARG A 117 -3.19 2.86 2.56
CA ARG A 117 -3.74 2.26 3.78
C ARG A 117 -2.68 2.23 4.86
N GLU A 118 -3.13 2.26 6.11
CA GLU A 118 -2.24 2.04 7.25
C GLU A 118 -1.68 0.61 7.23
N TYR A 119 -0.42 0.46 7.63
CA TYR A 119 0.16 -0.86 7.86
C TYR A 119 -0.42 -1.46 9.15
N LYS A 120 -1.20 -2.53 9.03
CA LYS A 120 -1.87 -3.21 10.16
C LYS A 120 -1.61 -4.71 10.23
N ASP A 121 -1.22 -5.33 9.12
CA ASP A 121 -1.06 -6.79 9.01
C ASP A 121 0.43 -7.18 9.06
N PRO A 122 0.86 -8.01 10.02
CA PRO A 122 2.20 -8.58 10.04
C PRO A 122 2.56 -9.33 8.74
N ALA A 123 1.57 -9.91 8.03
CA ALA A 123 1.81 -10.58 6.75
C ALA A 123 2.39 -9.65 5.69
N ASP A 124 2.10 -8.35 5.76
CA ASP A 124 2.64 -7.33 4.85
C ASP A 124 4.12 -6.99 5.12
N TRP A 125 4.73 -7.56 6.18
CA TRP A 125 6.12 -7.26 6.54
C TRP A 125 7.12 -7.60 5.43
N HIS A 126 6.81 -8.59 4.59
CA HIS A 126 7.63 -8.96 3.44
C HIS A 126 7.91 -7.79 2.48
N PHE A 127 7.03 -6.79 2.44
CA PHE A 127 7.26 -5.56 1.67
C PHE A 127 8.42 -4.71 2.22
N PHE A 128 8.74 -4.81 3.49
CA PHE A 128 9.81 -4.04 4.14
C PHE A 128 11.06 -4.86 4.41
N GLU A 129 11.01 -6.18 4.19
CA GLU A 129 12.16 -7.07 4.37
C GLU A 129 13.36 -6.63 3.55
N SER A 130 14.51 -6.73 4.21
CA SER A 130 15.82 -6.51 3.63
C SER A 130 16.60 -7.82 3.51
N SER A 131 17.36 -7.95 2.43
CA SER A 131 18.33 -9.02 2.21
C SER A 131 19.71 -8.76 2.84
N SER A 132 19.89 -7.66 3.58
CA SER A 132 21.21 -7.21 4.08
C SER A 132 21.24 -7.04 5.61
N PHE A 133 22.34 -7.47 6.24
CA PHE A 133 22.61 -7.25 7.66
C PHE A 133 23.13 -5.83 7.91
N CYS A 134 22.71 -5.20 9.03
CA CYS A 134 22.90 -3.77 9.29
C CYS A 134 23.56 -3.53 10.67
N THR A 135 24.38 -2.48 10.79
CA THR A 135 24.87 -1.96 12.08
C THR A 135 23.93 -0.86 12.62
N MET A 136 23.83 -0.68 13.96
CA MET A 136 22.80 0.15 14.60
C MET A 136 22.79 1.64 14.18
N ASP A 137 23.95 2.20 13.84
CA ASP A 137 24.15 3.64 13.54
C ASP A 137 23.56 4.07 12.18
N GLN A 138 22.89 3.13 11.50
CA GLN A 138 22.42 3.27 10.14
C GLN A 138 20.88 3.25 10.05
N ILE A 139 20.17 3.17 11.18
CA ILE A 139 18.72 3.06 11.20
C ILE A 139 18.10 4.47 11.11
N PRO A 140 17.32 4.81 10.06
CA PRO A 140 16.61 6.08 10.02
C PRO A 140 15.65 6.20 11.19
N SER A 141 15.39 7.42 11.66
CA SER A 141 14.38 7.62 12.71
C SER A 141 13.03 7.04 12.28
N PRO A 142 12.25 6.42 13.19
CA PRO A 142 11.00 5.77 12.82
C PRO A 142 10.02 6.73 12.16
N ALA A 143 9.55 6.39 10.96
CA ALA A 143 8.40 7.03 10.32
C ALA A 143 7.12 6.20 10.55
N THR A 144 5.95 6.79 10.30
CA THR A 144 4.71 5.99 10.25
C THR A 144 4.73 5.11 9.01
N THR A 145 4.50 3.80 9.17
CA THR A 145 4.49 2.85 8.05
C THR A 145 3.12 2.82 7.38
N CYS A 146 3.09 3.04 6.07
CA CYS A 146 1.88 2.99 5.25
C CYS A 146 2.13 2.17 3.98
N ILE A 147 1.07 1.74 3.30
CA ILE A 147 1.15 1.08 1.99
C ILE A 147 0.39 1.94 0.99
N ILE A 148 1.09 2.44 -0.03
CA ILE A 148 0.46 3.14 -1.15
C ILE A 148 -0.28 2.10 -2.00
N THR A 149 -1.56 2.32 -2.21
CA THR A 149 -2.41 1.45 -3.03
C THR A 149 -2.56 1.98 -4.44
N LYS A 150 -2.44 3.30 -4.63
CA LYS A 150 -2.64 3.93 -5.95
C LYS A 150 -1.96 5.30 -6.02
N ILE A 151 -1.36 5.60 -7.17
CA ILE A 151 -0.94 6.97 -7.52
C ILE A 151 -2.05 7.62 -8.35
N ILE A 152 -2.53 8.77 -7.90
CA ILE A 152 -3.57 9.56 -8.57
C ILE A 152 -2.95 10.52 -9.58
N SER A 153 -1.88 11.21 -9.18
CA SER A 153 -1.09 12.07 -10.06
C SER A 153 0.32 12.26 -9.51
N HIS A 154 1.25 12.70 -10.36
CA HIS A 154 2.61 12.98 -9.94
C HIS A 154 3.20 14.17 -10.72
N LYS A 155 4.26 14.76 -10.15
CA LYS A 155 5.09 15.77 -10.81
C LYS A 155 6.56 15.48 -10.52
N SER A 156 7.35 15.33 -11.57
CA SER A 156 8.78 15.06 -11.47
C SER A 156 9.54 16.23 -10.84
N PRO A 157 10.71 15.98 -10.22
CA PRO A 157 11.60 17.05 -9.77
C PRO A 157 11.98 17.94 -10.95
N LYS A 158 12.15 19.25 -10.73
CA LYS A 158 12.76 20.11 -11.75
C LYS A 158 14.24 19.74 -11.84
N GLU A 159 14.72 19.49 -13.06
CA GLU A 159 16.15 19.27 -13.35
C GLU A 159 16.96 20.56 -13.17
#